data_AF-A0A1U8NVI7-F1
#
_entry.id   AF-A0A1U8NVI7-F1
#
_cell.length_a   1.000
_cell.length_b   1.000
_cell.length_c   1.000
_cell.angle_alpha   90.00
_cell.angle_beta   90.00
_cell.angle_gamma   90.00
#
_symmetry.space_group_name_H-M   'P 1'
#
loop_
_entity.id
_entity.type
_entity.pdbx_description
1 polymer ?
#
loop_
_entity_poly.entity_id
_entity_poly.type
_entity_poly.pdbx_seq_one_letter_code
_entity_poly.pdbx_strand_id
1 'polypeptide(L)'
;MAPTLLLNIFTKNKLNGNNYNEWKRNLIIALSCEKLKTVLDTKCPPAIQVEARKCWEESNELTCCYMLASMTNTLYKQLESCKTTKAIQGKLEDMFGSQAALEVLAIGPNVREAQKPLMDMKGVETLVEILGCAVHP
;
A
#
# COMPACT_ATOMS: atom_id res chain seq x y z
N MET A 1 3.87 -24.48 -11.91
CA MET A 1 3.77 -23.36 -10.95
C MET A 1 2.37 -23.40 -10.36
N ALA A 2 2.24 -23.55 -9.04
CA ALA A 2 0.94 -23.40 -8.39
C ALA A 2 0.45 -21.96 -8.62
N PRO A 3 -0.86 -21.72 -8.82
CA PRO A 3 -1.40 -20.37 -8.72
C PRO A 3 -0.92 -19.81 -7.39
N THR A 4 -0.16 -18.72 -7.41
CA THR A 4 0.32 -18.12 -6.17
C THR A 4 -0.89 -17.88 -5.26
N LEU A 5 -0.73 -18.08 -3.96
CA LEU A 5 -1.78 -17.80 -2.96
C LEU A 5 -2.45 -16.44 -3.23
N LEU A 6 -1.66 -15.51 -3.77
CA LEU A 6 -2.04 -14.16 -4.22
C LEU A 6 -3.06 -14.16 -5.36
N LEU A 7 -2.88 -14.97 -6.40
CA LEU A 7 -3.86 -15.08 -7.48
C LEU A 7 -5.22 -15.54 -6.92
N ASN A 8 -5.21 -16.41 -5.91
CA ASN A 8 -6.43 -16.90 -5.27
C ASN A 8 -7.12 -15.84 -4.38
N ILE A 9 -6.35 -14.92 -3.77
CA ILE A 9 -6.91 -13.75 -3.07
C ILE A 9 -7.65 -12.86 -4.06
N PHE A 10 -7.05 -12.65 -5.23
CA PHE A 10 -7.60 -11.78 -6.26
C PHE A 10 -8.75 -12.39 -7.06
N THR A 11 -8.82 -13.72 -7.20
CA THR A 11 -9.96 -14.38 -7.87
C THR A 11 -11.23 -14.33 -7.03
N LYS A 12 -11.11 -14.35 -5.69
CA LYS A 12 -12.26 -14.27 -4.77
C LYS A 12 -12.73 -12.83 -4.54
N ASN A 13 -11.81 -11.87 -4.49
CA ASN A 13 -12.10 -10.46 -4.23
C ASN A 13 -11.75 -9.57 -5.43
N LYS A 14 -12.30 -9.91 -6.60
CA LYS A 14 -12.10 -9.10 -7.80
C LYS A 14 -12.61 -7.68 -7.61
N LEU A 15 -11.87 -6.69 -8.12
CA LEU A 15 -12.32 -5.31 -8.15
C LEU A 15 -13.59 -5.21 -9.02
N ASN A 16 -14.68 -4.74 -8.42
CA ASN A 16 -15.98 -4.56 -9.07
C ASN A 16 -16.51 -3.12 -8.97
N GLY A 17 -15.70 -2.20 -8.45
CA GLY A 17 -16.00 -0.78 -8.30
C GLY A 17 -16.51 -0.39 -6.92
N ASN A 18 -17.19 -1.30 -6.20
CA ASN A 18 -17.71 -1.01 -4.86
C ASN A 18 -16.70 -1.32 -3.74
N ASN A 19 -15.65 -2.08 -4.06
CA ASN A 19 -14.66 -2.58 -3.10
C ASN A 19 -13.26 -1.99 -3.31
N TYR A 20 -13.14 -0.79 -3.89
CA TYR A 20 -11.85 -0.24 -4.30
C TYR A 20 -10.83 -0.14 -3.15
N ASN A 21 -11.22 0.38 -1.99
CA ASN A 21 -10.30 0.53 -0.84
C ASN A 21 -9.83 -0.82 -0.29
N GLU A 22 -10.74 -1.79 -0.16
CA GLU A 22 -10.40 -3.14 0.28
C GLU A 22 -9.49 -3.85 -0.73
N TRP A 23 -9.84 -3.78 -2.02
CA TRP A 23 -9.03 -4.32 -3.09
C TRP A 23 -7.62 -3.70 -3.11
N LYS A 24 -7.50 -2.38 -2.94
CA LYS A 24 -6.22 -1.66 -2.88
C LYS A 24 -5.36 -2.14 -1.71
N ARG A 25 -5.95 -2.33 -0.53
CA ARG A 25 -5.25 -2.89 0.65
C ARG A 25 -4.73 -4.32 0.36
N ASN A 26 -5.59 -5.18 -0.18
CA ASN A 26 -5.22 -6.56 -0.53
C ASN A 26 -4.12 -6.60 -1.60
N LEU A 27 -4.19 -5.69 -2.59
CA LEU A 27 -3.17 -5.55 -3.62
C LEU A 27 -1.81 -5.16 -3.01
N ILE A 28 -1.77 -4.17 -2.13
CA ILE A 28 -0.53 -3.73 -1.48
C ILE A 28 0.10 -4.88 -0.66
N ILE A 29 -0.71 -5.66 0.06
CA ILE A 29 -0.23 -6.83 0.82
C ILE A 29 0.40 -7.85 -0.13
N ALA A 30 -0.31 -8.22 -1.20
CA ALA A 30 0.18 -9.19 -2.17
C ALA A 30 1.50 -8.74 -2.83
N LEU A 31 1.58 -7.49 -3.28
CA LEU A 31 2.78 -6.94 -3.88
C LEU A 31 3.93 -6.82 -2.88
N SER A 32 3.65 -6.65 -1.59
CA SER A 32 4.68 -6.67 -0.54
C SER A 32 5.29 -8.06 -0.39
N CYS A 33 4.45 -9.12 -0.41
CA CYS A 33 4.93 -10.51 -0.35
C CYS A 33 5.84 -10.86 -1.53
N GLU A 34 5.55 -10.33 -2.72
CA GLU A 34 6.34 -10.54 -3.95
C GLU A 34 7.51 -9.55 -4.10
N LYS A 35 7.73 -8.65 -3.13
CA LYS A 35 8.74 -7.58 -3.19
C LYS A 35 8.58 -6.63 -4.39
N LEU A 36 7.36 -6.48 -4.90
CA LEU A 36 7.00 -5.60 -6.02
C LEU A 36 6.44 -4.25 -5.58
N LYS A 37 6.09 -4.08 -4.30
CA LYS A 37 5.42 -2.86 -3.78
C LYS A 37 6.10 -1.55 -4.19
N THR A 38 7.44 -1.53 -4.27
CA THR A 38 8.23 -0.34 -4.59
C THR A 38 7.83 0.30 -5.93
N VAL A 39 7.36 -0.48 -6.90
CA VAL A 39 6.88 0.01 -8.21
C VAL A 39 5.70 0.98 -8.06
N LEU A 40 4.86 0.81 -7.04
CA LEU A 40 3.70 1.69 -6.82
C LEU A 40 4.11 3.12 -6.53
N ASP A 41 5.27 3.35 -5.93
CA ASP A 41 5.68 4.67 -5.42
C ASP A 41 6.86 5.26 -6.20
N THR A 42 7.68 4.41 -6.81
CA THR A 42 8.91 4.82 -7.50
C THR A 42 8.66 5.17 -8.97
N LYS A 43 9.50 6.07 -9.50
CA LYS A 43 9.55 6.37 -10.94
C LYS A 43 10.52 5.41 -11.62
N CYS A 44 10.34 5.19 -12.93
CA CYS A 44 11.30 4.46 -13.74
C CYS A 44 12.70 5.11 -13.63
N PRO A 45 13.75 4.33 -13.31
CA PRO A 45 15.12 4.84 -13.24
C PRO A 45 15.59 5.49 -14.56
N PRO A 46 16.56 6.43 -14.49
CA PRO A 46 17.18 7.02 -15.69
C PRO A 46 17.81 5.97 -16.62
N ALA A 47 17.90 6.27 -17.92
CA ALA A 47 18.42 5.34 -18.92
C ALA A 47 19.89 4.93 -18.69
N ILE A 48 20.66 5.77 -17.99
CA ILE A 48 22.05 5.49 -17.61
C ILE A 48 22.19 4.36 -16.58
N GLN A 49 21.11 4.02 -15.86
CA GLN A 49 21.09 2.93 -14.88
C GLN A 49 20.40 1.71 -15.50
N VAL A 50 21.07 1.09 -16.47
CA VAL A 50 20.48 0.06 -17.36
C VAL A 50 19.91 -1.11 -16.56
N GLU A 51 20.66 -1.66 -15.61
CA GLU A 51 20.24 -2.81 -14.81
C GLU A 51 19.08 -2.46 -13.88
N ALA A 52 19.17 -1.32 -13.19
CA ALA A 52 18.11 -0.87 -12.29
C ALA A 52 16.81 -0.58 -13.05
N ARG A 53 16.91 0.03 -14.24
CA ARG A 53 15.77 0.27 -15.13
C ARG A 53 15.14 -1.05 -15.56
N LYS A 54 15.94 -2.01 -16.02
CA LYS A 54 15.43 -3.32 -16.45
C LYS A 54 14.69 -4.03 -15.32
N CYS A 55 15.27 -4.10 -14.12
CA CYS A 55 14.62 -4.70 -12.96
C CYS A 55 13.31 -3.97 -12.58
N TRP A 56 13.29 -2.64 -12.69
CA TRP A 56 12.08 -1.85 -12.44
C TRP A 56 11.01 -2.12 -13.49
N GLU A 57 11.36 -2.21 -14.77
CA GLU A 57 10.45 -2.48 -15.88
C GLU A 57 9.81 -3.87 -15.75
N GLU A 58 10.59 -4.90 -15.44
CA GLU A 58 10.10 -6.26 -15.16
C GLU A 58 9.12 -6.26 -13.96
N SER A 59 9.46 -5.55 -12.89
CA SER A 59 8.60 -5.44 -11.71
C SER A 59 7.30 -4.68 -12.02
N ASN A 60 7.39 -3.64 -12.86
CA ASN A 60 6.24 -2.87 -13.32
C ASN A 60 5.30 -3.70 -14.21
N GLU A 61 5.85 -4.51 -15.12
CA GLU A 61 5.06 -5.41 -15.96
C GLU A 61 4.31 -6.46 -15.12
N LEU A 62 5.00 -7.10 -14.17
CA LEU A 62 4.37 -8.06 -13.26
C LEU A 62 3.26 -7.42 -12.41
N THR A 63 3.49 -6.19 -11.93
CA THR A 63 2.49 -5.45 -11.16
C THR A 63 1.26 -5.12 -12.00
N CYS A 64 1.44 -4.69 -13.25
CA CYS A 64 0.34 -4.51 -14.21
C CYS A 64 -0.48 -5.80 -14.36
N CYS A 65 0.19 -6.94 -14.54
CA CYS A 65 -0.47 -8.25 -14.67
C CYS A 65 -1.32 -8.59 -13.43
N TYR A 66 -0.78 -8.40 -12.22
CA TYR A 66 -1.54 -8.61 -10.98
C TYR A 66 -2.76 -7.69 -10.89
N MET A 67 -2.61 -6.40 -11.18
CA MET A 67 -3.72 -5.44 -11.16
C MET A 67 -4.81 -5.85 -12.13
N LEU A 68 -4.48 -6.09 -13.40
CA LEU A 68 -5.45 -6.44 -14.45
C LEU A 68 -6.14 -7.79 -14.19
N ALA A 69 -5.40 -8.81 -13.74
CA ALA A 69 -5.97 -10.12 -13.42
C ALA A 69 -6.92 -10.09 -12.21
N SER A 70 -6.70 -9.15 -11.29
CA SER A 70 -7.50 -8.98 -10.07
C SER A 70 -8.78 -8.19 -10.26
N MET A 71 -9.14 -7.84 -11.49
CA MET A 71 -10.32 -7.06 -11.81
C MET A 71 -11.42 -7.91 -12.45
N THR A 72 -12.64 -7.40 -12.40
CA THR A 72 -13.72 -7.89 -13.26
C THR A 72 -13.40 -7.64 -14.74
N ASN A 73 -13.98 -8.44 -15.63
CA ASN A 73 -13.76 -8.32 -17.08
C ASN A 73 -14.13 -6.94 -17.63
N THR A 74 -15.17 -6.31 -17.07
CA THR A 74 -15.60 -4.97 -17.46
C THR A 74 -14.50 -3.93 -17.19
N LEU A 75 -13.90 -3.95 -15.99
CA LEU A 75 -12.82 -3.03 -15.64
C LEU A 75 -11.52 -3.36 -16.38
N TYR A 76 -11.22 -4.64 -16.55
CA TYR A 76 -10.09 -5.09 -17.36
C TYR A 76 -10.12 -4.44 -18.76
N LYS A 77 -11.25 -4.51 -19.47
CA LYS A 77 -11.38 -3.92 -20.82
C LYS A 77 -11.17 -2.40 -20.86
N GLN A 78 -11.52 -1.69 -19.78
CA GLN A 78 -11.30 -0.24 -19.69
C GLN A 78 -9.82 0.13 -19.46
N LEU A 79 -9.05 -0.81 -18.89
CA LEU A 79 -7.71 -0.56 -18.37
C LEU A 79 -6.61 -1.31 -19.13
N GLU A 80 -6.93 -2.31 -19.98
CA GLU A 80 -5.96 -3.14 -20.71
C GLU A 80 -5.04 -2.35 -21.67
N SER A 81 -5.45 -1.14 -22.07
CA SER A 81 -4.63 -0.23 -22.87
C SER A 81 -3.49 0.42 -22.07
N CYS A 82 -3.57 0.44 -20.74
CA CYS A 82 -2.58 1.08 -19.88
C CYS A 82 -1.29 0.26 -19.84
N LYS A 83 -0.16 0.93 -20.09
CA LYS A 83 1.16 0.26 -20.18
C LYS A 83 1.96 0.27 -18.88
N THR A 84 1.52 1.03 -17.88
CA THR A 84 2.27 1.17 -16.63
C THR A 84 1.35 1.05 -15.43
N THR A 85 1.93 0.60 -14.32
CA THR A 85 1.26 0.49 -13.02
C THR A 85 0.67 1.85 -12.62
N LYS A 86 1.44 2.92 -12.81
CA LYS A 86 0.99 4.30 -12.55
C LYS A 86 -0.19 4.73 -13.41
N ALA A 87 -0.23 4.37 -14.69
CA ALA A 87 -1.37 4.70 -15.56
C ALA A 87 -2.65 3.97 -15.12
N ILE A 88 -2.54 2.69 -14.75
CA ILE A 88 -3.68 1.92 -14.20
C ILE A 88 -4.14 2.55 -12.88
N GLN A 89 -3.21 2.84 -11.97
CA GLN A 89 -3.51 3.47 -10.68
C GLN A 89 -4.21 4.81 -10.86
N GLY A 90 -3.71 5.68 -11.74
CA GLY A 90 -4.31 6.99 -12.00
C GLY A 90 -5.75 6.87 -12.49
N LYS A 91 -6.02 6.01 -13.48
CA LYS A 91 -7.40 5.79 -13.95
C LYS A 91 -8.32 5.24 -12.87
N LEU A 92 -7.83 4.33 -12.02
CA LEU A 92 -8.62 3.82 -10.91
C LEU A 92 -8.91 4.90 -9.86
N GLU A 93 -7.95 5.77 -9.59
CA GLU A 93 -8.12 6.92 -8.69
C GLU A 93 -9.10 7.94 -9.28
N ASP A 94 -9.11 8.15 -10.60
CA ASP A 94 -10.12 8.99 -11.27
C ASP A 94 -11.53 8.38 -11.16
N MET A 95 -11.64 7.05 -11.27
CA MET A 95 -12.92 6.33 -11.22
C MET A 95 -13.47 6.19 -9.80
N PHE A 96 -12.60 5.95 -8.81
CA PHE A 96 -12.98 5.49 -7.46
C PHE A 96 -12.33 6.28 -6.31
N GLY A 97 -11.51 7.30 -6.59
CA GLY A 97 -10.75 8.03 -5.58
C GLY A 97 -11.62 8.76 -4.55
N SER A 98 -12.86 9.12 -4.89
CA SER A 98 -13.84 9.67 -3.94
C SER A 98 -14.27 8.65 -2.88
N GLN A 99 -14.27 7.36 -3.19
CA GLN A 99 -14.52 6.30 -2.21
C GLN A 99 -13.40 6.19 -1.17
N ALA A 100 -12.17 6.56 -1.53
CA ALA A 100 -11.05 6.63 -0.59
C ALA A 100 -11.19 7.79 0.41
N ALA A 101 -11.87 8.88 0.03
CA ALA A 101 -12.11 10.03 0.91
C ALA A 101 -13.31 9.82 1.87
N LEU A 102 -14.32 9.04 1.45
CA LEU A 102 -15.53 8.82 2.24
C LEU A 102 -15.30 7.96 3.50
N GLU A 103 -14.32 7.06 3.52
CA GLU A 103 -13.93 6.34 4.74
C GLU A 103 -13.30 7.26 5.81
N VAL A 104 -12.73 8.41 5.42
CA VAL A 104 -12.14 9.37 6.36
C VAL A 104 -13.22 10.27 7.01
N LEU A 105 -14.31 10.55 6.31
CA LEU A 105 -15.40 11.40 6.80
C LEU A 105 -16.48 10.64 7.60
N ALA A 106 -16.52 9.31 7.52
CA ALA A 106 -17.46 8.49 8.30
C ALA A 106 -17.04 8.32 9.77
N ILE A 107 -15.81 8.69 10.14
CA ILE A 107 -15.43 8.91 11.54
C ILE A 107 -15.90 10.34 11.89
N GLY A 108 -17.11 10.45 12.43
CA GLY A 108 -17.65 11.72 12.89
C GLY A 108 -16.71 12.46 13.85
N PRO A 109 -16.93 13.77 14.12
CA PRO A 109 -15.97 14.66 14.78
C PRO A 109 -15.64 14.34 16.26
N ASN A 110 -15.98 13.16 16.77
CA ASN A 110 -15.90 12.83 18.20
C ASN A 110 -14.60 12.13 18.64
N VAL A 111 -13.53 12.14 17.82
CA VAL A 111 -12.21 11.56 18.21
C VAL A 111 -11.30 12.59 18.90
N ARG A 112 -11.68 13.87 18.96
CA ARG A 112 -10.86 14.90 19.63
C ARG A 112 -10.80 14.77 21.15
N GLU A 113 -11.69 13.99 21.77
CA GLU A 113 -11.69 13.76 23.23
C GLU A 113 -10.96 12.48 23.67
N ALA A 114 -10.57 11.59 22.74
CA ALA A 114 -9.94 10.31 23.09
C ALA A 114 -8.41 10.29 22.97
N GLN A 115 -7.76 11.38 22.56
CA GLN A 115 -6.29 11.45 22.47
C GLN A 115 -5.70 12.22 23.66
N LYS A 116 -5.89 11.70 24.88
CA LYS A 116 -4.96 12.00 25.97
C LYS A 116 -3.72 11.12 25.75
N PRO A 117 -2.49 11.66 25.70
CA PRO A 117 -1.30 10.84 25.50
C PRO A 117 -1.12 9.90 26.70
N LEU A 118 -1.20 8.59 26.44
CA LEU A 118 -0.76 7.54 27.35
C LEU A 118 0.78 7.49 27.33
N MET A 119 1.39 8.38 28.10
CA MET A 119 2.74 8.18 28.64
C MET A 119 2.63 8.20 30.16
N ASP A 120 2.07 7.14 30.73
CA ASP A 120 2.11 6.86 32.16
C ASP A 120 2.90 5.55 32.35
N MET A 121 4.18 5.58 31.99
CA MET A 121 5.15 4.56 32.38
C MET A 121 5.91 5.09 33.60
N LYS A 122 5.32 4.94 34.78
CA LYS A 122 5.90 5.28 36.10
C LYS A 122 7.12 4.42 36.49
N GLY A 123 7.91 3.95 35.53
CA GLY A 123 9.06 3.07 35.77
C GLY A 123 10.37 3.53 35.13
N VAL A 124 10.36 4.57 34.29
CA VAL A 124 11.56 5.04 33.59
C VAL A 124 12.23 6.22 34.30
N GLU A 125 11.49 6.97 35.12
CA GLU A 125 12.02 8.11 35.89
C GLU A 125 12.78 7.67 37.15
N THR A 126 12.51 6.49 37.72
CA THR A 126 13.25 5.98 38.89
C THR A 126 14.67 5.52 38.57
N LEU A 127 14.95 5.10 37.32
CA LEU A 127 16.28 4.58 36.95
C LEU A 127 17.29 5.68 36.59
N VAL A 128 16.82 6.87 36.21
CA VAL A 128 17.68 8.02 35.89
C VAL A 128 18.21 8.69 37.17
N GLU A 129 17.45 8.66 38.27
CA GLU A 129 17.91 9.19 39.56
C GLU A 129 18.87 8.25 40.32
N ILE A 130 18.76 6.93 40.12
CA ILE A 130 19.62 5.95 40.80
C ILE A 130 21.05 5.90 40.20
N LEU A 131 21.21 6.19 38.91
CA LEU A 131 22.51 6.12 38.23
C LEU A 131 23.29 7.46 38.20
N GLY A 132 22.69 8.55 38.70
CA GLY A 132 23.31 9.88 38.72
C GLY A 132 24.02 10.29 40.02
N CYS A 133 23.95 9.49 41.10
CA CYS A 133 24.41 9.88 42.44
C CYS A 133 25.66 9.14 42.97
N ALA A 134 26.36 8.34 42.17
CA ALA A 134 27.59 7.70 42.59
C ALA A 134 28.68 7.89 41.55
N VAL A 135 29.47 8.96 41.71
CA VAL A 135 30.93 9.07 41.51
C VAL A 135 31.29 10.56 41.45
N HIS A 136 31.49 11.15 42.63
CA HIS A 136 32.71 11.86 43.05
C HIS A 136 32.41 12.72 44.30
N PRO A 137 33.34 12.76 45.27
CA PRO A 137 34.56 13.55 45.10
C PRO A 137 35.74 12.80 44.49
#